data_AF-A0A7T2ZPU6-F1
#
_entry.id   AF-A0A7T2ZPU6-F1
#
_cell.length_a   1.000
_cell.length_b   1.000
_cell.length_c   1.000
_cell.angle_alpha   90.00
_cell.angle_beta   90.00
_cell.angle_gamma   90.00
#
_symmetry.space_group_name_H-M   'P 1'
#
loop_
_entity.id
_entity.type
_entity.pdbx_description
1 polymer ?
#
loop_
_entity_poly.entity_id
_entity_poly.type
_entity_poly.pdbx_seq_one_letter_code
_entity_poly.pdbx_strand_id
1 'polypeptide(L)' 'MKNNKGNPPDGFKGGKVYKNEPLNGEELLPDGITYKEYDVHPYQKGVPRGTERIVIGEDGSIWYTQDHYQTFIRIK' A
#
# COMPACT_ATOMS: atom_id res chain seq x y z
N MET A 1 -18.54 -7.02 6.06
CA MET A 1 -17.36 -6.93 5.16
C MET A 1 -16.72 -8.31 5.14
N LYS A 2 -16.41 -8.88 3.97
CA LYS A 2 -15.76 -10.21 3.93
C LYS A 2 -14.43 -10.10 4.70
N ASN A 3 -14.23 -10.96 5.71
CA ASN A 3 -13.07 -11.02 6.61
C ASN A 3 -11.79 -11.43 5.88
N ASN A 4 -11.36 -10.65 4.90
CA ASN A 4 -10.22 -10.99 4.07
C ASN A 4 -8.88 -10.63 4.75
N LYS A 5 -8.81 -10.61 6.10
CA LYS A 5 -7.62 -10.42 7.00
C LYS A 5 -6.46 -9.50 6.53
N GLY A 6 -6.70 -8.60 5.58
CA GLY A 6 -5.65 -7.88 4.86
C GLY A 6 -4.88 -8.71 3.82
N ASN A 7 -5.38 -9.85 3.37
CA ASN A 7 -4.82 -10.63 2.28
C ASN A 7 -5.17 -9.99 0.92
N PRO A 8 -4.20 -9.89 -0.01
CA PRO A 8 -4.47 -9.44 -1.37
C PRO A 8 -5.37 -10.46 -2.11
N PRO A 9 -6.10 -10.03 -3.17
CA PRO A 9 -6.76 -10.95 -4.09
C PRO A 9 -5.77 -11.93 -4.74
N ASP A 10 -6.29 -13.07 -5.21
CA ASP A 10 -5.47 -14.06 -5.91
C ASP A 10 -4.73 -13.44 -7.11
N GLY A 11 -3.45 -13.76 -7.24
CA GLY A 11 -2.58 -13.20 -8.28
C GLY A 11 -1.97 -11.84 -7.94
N PHE A 12 -2.36 -11.18 -6.85
CA PHE A 12 -1.75 -9.93 -6.39
C PHE A 12 -0.76 -10.18 -5.24
N LYS A 13 0.13 -9.21 -4.99
CA LYS A 13 1.02 -9.20 -3.83
C LYS A 13 0.65 -8.04 -2.92
N GLY A 14 0.70 -8.28 -1.62
CA GLY A 14 0.34 -7.28 -0.61
C GLY A 14 0.13 -7.90 0.76
N GLY A 15 -0.36 -7.09 1.69
CA GLY A 15 -0.63 -7.48 3.08
C GLY A 15 0.58 -7.42 4.00
N LYS A 16 1.73 -6.96 3.51
CA LYS A 16 2.89 -6.64 4.35
C LYS A 16 2.66 -5.33 5.08
N VAL A 17 3.26 -5.20 6.27
CA VAL A 17 3.26 -3.94 7.01
C VAL A 17 4.04 -2.89 6.22
N TYR A 18 3.39 -1.75 5.95
CA TYR A 18 4.06 -0.55 5.50
C TYR A 18 4.51 0.22 6.73
N LYS A 19 5.82 0.51 6.80
CA LYS A 19 6.42 1.05 8.02
C LYS A 19 6.11 2.53 8.27
N ASN A 20 5.72 3.26 7.22
CA ASN A 20 5.56 4.71 7.27
C ASN A 20 6.82 5.42 7.80
N GLU A 21 7.98 4.97 7.33
CA GLU A 21 9.30 5.55 7.62
C GLU A 21 9.82 6.20 6.33
N PRO A 22 9.43 7.45 6.02
CA PRO A 22 9.76 8.09 4.75
C PRO A 22 11.26 8.31 4.60
N LEU A 23 11.77 8.07 3.40
CA LEU A 23 13.14 8.33 3.01
C LEU A 23 13.20 9.48 1.99
N ASN A 24 14.28 10.25 1.98
CA ASN A 24 14.57 11.22 0.91
C ASN A 24 13.42 12.21 0.58
N GLY A 25 12.66 12.65 1.59
CA GLY A 25 11.56 13.60 1.39
C GLY A 25 10.25 12.97 0.91
N GLU A 26 10.12 11.64 0.97
CA GLU A 26 8.83 10.95 0.86
C GLU A 26 7.81 11.53 1.85
N GLU A 27 6.55 11.55 1.44
CA GLU A 27 5.46 12.00 2.28
C GLU A 27 5.20 11.03 3.44
N LEU A 28 4.95 11.59 4.62
CA LEU A 28 4.61 10.84 5.83
C LEU A 28 3.09 10.71 5.95
N LEU A 29 2.58 9.48 6.05
CA LEU A 29 1.18 9.25 6.41
C LEU A 29 0.95 9.51 7.91
N PRO A 30 -0.30 9.72 8.37
CA PRO A 30 -0.56 9.98 9.79
C PRO A 30 -0.01 8.89 10.71
N ASP A 31 0.65 9.33 11.80
CA ASP A 31 1.28 8.46 12.80
C ASP A 31 0.28 7.68 13.66
N GLY A 32 0.77 6.63 14.33
CA GLY A 32 -0.01 5.83 15.29
C GLY A 32 -0.98 4.84 14.64
N ILE A 33 -0.91 4.68 13.32
CA ILE A 33 -1.74 3.75 12.55
C ILE A 33 -0.85 2.66 11.96
N THR A 34 -1.27 1.41 12.09
CA THR A 34 -0.65 0.29 11.37
C THR A 34 -1.16 0.30 9.94
N TYR A 35 -0.24 0.35 8.99
CA TYR A 35 -0.56 0.30 7.57
C TYR A 35 -0.13 -1.02 6.93
N LYS A 36 -0.87 -1.44 5.89
CA LYS A 36 -0.47 -2.51 4.99
C LYS A 36 -0.42 -2.04 3.55
N GLU A 37 0.57 -2.52 2.80
CA GLU A 37 0.75 -2.19 1.39
C GLU A 37 0.26 -3.30 0.45
N TYR A 38 -0.17 -2.89 -0.74
CA TYR A 38 -0.71 -3.74 -1.79
C TYR A 38 -0.28 -3.27 -3.16
N ASP A 39 0.08 -4.20 -4.04
CA ASP A 39 0.29 -3.90 -5.46
C ASP A 39 -1.03 -3.55 -6.12
N VAL A 40 -0.96 -2.62 -7.07
CA VAL A 40 -2.09 -2.24 -7.93
C VAL A 40 -2.25 -3.21 -9.10
N HIS A 41 -1.17 -3.86 -9.53
CA HIS A 41 -1.16 -4.76 -10.69
C HIS A 41 -0.99 -6.23 -10.26
N PRO A 42 -1.59 -7.18 -11.01
CA PRO A 42 -1.33 -8.60 -10.80
C PRO A 42 0.17 -8.93 -10.95
N TYR A 43 0.67 -9.83 -10.13
CA TYR A 43 2.02 -10.33 -10.23
C TYR A 43 2.21 -11.17 -11.49
N GLN A 44 3.24 -10.85 -12.27
CA GLN A 44 3.67 -11.61 -13.43
C GLN A 44 5.15 -11.94 -13.30
N LYS A 45 5.51 -13.22 -13.47
CA LYS A 45 6.91 -13.66 -13.33
C LYS A 45 7.78 -12.99 -14.40
N GLY A 46 8.84 -12.33 -13.96
CA GLY A 46 9.77 -11.62 -14.85
C GLY A 46 9.36 -10.18 -15.20
N VAL A 47 8.20 -9.72 -14.73
CA VAL A 47 7.74 -8.34 -14.90
C VAL A 47 7.90 -7.59 -13.57
N PRO A 48 8.47 -6.37 -13.57
CA PRO A 48 8.49 -5.52 -12.38
C PRO A 48 7.07 -5.24 -11.86
N ARG A 49 6.90 -5.16 -10.54
CA ARG A 49 5.59 -4.94 -9.87
C ARG A 49 5.00 -3.53 -10.07
N GLY A 50 5.68 -2.68 -10.83
CA GLY A 50 5.38 -1.26 -10.93
C GLY A 50 5.71 -0.48 -9.65
N THR A 51 5.58 0.84 -9.72
CA THR A 51 5.78 1.78 -8.61
C THR A 51 4.50 2.01 -7.80
N GLU A 52 3.34 1.73 -8.39
CA GLU A 52 2.05 2.04 -7.79
C GLU A 52 1.71 1.13 -6.62
N ARG A 53 1.15 1.69 -5.55
CA ARG A 53 0.72 0.95 -4.35
C ARG A 53 -0.56 1.51 -3.77
N ILE A 54 -1.34 0.63 -3.16
CA ILE A 54 -2.39 1.02 -2.21
C ILE A 54 -1.87 0.74 -0.80
N VAL A 55 -2.05 1.70 0.10
CA VAL A 55 -1.72 1.59 1.52
C VAL A 55 -3.01 1.74 2.33
N ILE A 56 -3.32 0.74 3.15
CA ILE A 56 -4.56 0.68 3.93
C ILE A 56 -4.21 0.69 5.42
N GLY A 57 -4.77 1.65 6.15
CA GLY A 57 -4.65 1.75 7.60
C GLY A 57 -5.66 0.85 8.33
N GLU A 58 -5.29 0.34 9.51
CA GLU A 58 -6.24 -0.38 10.38
C GLU A 58 -7.39 0.51 10.89
N ASP A 59 -7.22 1.84 10.82
CA ASP A 59 -8.27 2.84 11.05
C ASP A 59 -9.27 2.95 9.89
N GLY A 60 -9.03 2.25 8.79
CA GLY A 60 -9.87 2.25 7.59
C GLY A 60 -9.51 3.33 6.56
N SER A 61 -8.45 4.11 6.81
CA SER A 61 -7.91 5.05 5.82
C SER A 61 -7.32 4.32 4.62
N ILE A 62 -7.43 4.92 3.44
CA ILE A 62 -6.92 4.34 2.19
C ILE A 62 -6.13 5.41 1.44
N TRP A 63 -4.90 5.07 1.08
CA TRP A 63 -3.96 5.92 0.38
C TRP A 63 -3.47 5.23 -0.88
N TYR A 64 -3.24 6.01 -1.92
CA TYR A 64 -2.63 5.54 -3.17
C TYR A 64 -1.37 6.34 -3.46
N THR A 65 -0.34 5.66 -3.90
CA THR A 65 0.89 6.27 -4.43
C THR A 65 1.13 5.73 -5.82
N GLN A 66 1.52 6.61 -6.74
CA GLN A 66 1.92 6.24 -8.11
C GLN A 66 3.45 6.14 -8.27
N ASP A 67 4.18 6.72 -7.34
CA ASP A 67 5.61 7.03 -7.41
C ASP A 67 6.43 6.28 -6.35
N HIS A 68 5.90 5.13 -5.89
CA HIS A 68 6.56 4.25 -4.94
C HIS A 68 6.83 4.94 -3.59
N TYR A 69 5.76 5.41 -2.97
CA TYR A 69 5.69 6.04 -1.64
C TYR A 69 6.22 7.48 -1.55
N GLN A 70 6.52 8.12 -2.68
CA GLN A 70 7.00 9.51 -2.70
C GLN A 70 5.90 10.50 -2.36
N THR A 71 4.74 10.34 -2.97
CA THR A 71 3.53 11.13 -2.69
C THR A 71 2.32 10.23 -2.56
N PHE A 72 1.34 10.69 -1.77
CA PHE A 72 0.11 9.98 -1.54
C PHE A 72 -1.12 10.80 -1.90
N ILE A 73 -2.09 10.12 -2.49
CA ILE A 73 -3.45 10.62 -2.69
C ILE A 73 -4.33 9.86 -1.70
N ARG A 74 -4.98 10.59 -0.81
CA ARG A 74 -5.99 10.00 0.08
C ARG A 74 -7.25 9.67 -0.71
N ILE A 75 -7.70 8.42 -0.61
CA ILE A 75 -8.92 7.93 -1.25
C ILE A 75 -10.08 7.91 -0.24
N LYS A 76 -9.80 7.57 1.03
CA LYS A 76 -10.80 7.45 2.11
C LYS A 76 -10.19 7.76 3.47
#